data_AF-A0A502LKK2-F1
#
_entry.id   AF-A0A502LKK2-F1
#
_cell.length_a   1.000
_cell.length_b   1.000
_cell.length_c   1.000
_cell.angle_alpha   90.00
_cell.angle_beta   90.00
_cell.angle_gamma   90.00
#
_symmetry.space_group_name_H-M   'P 1'
#
loop_
_entity.id
_entity.type
_entity.pdbx_description
1 polymer ?
#
loop_
_entity_poly.entity_id
_entity_poly.type
_entity_poly.pdbx_seq_one_letter_code
_entity_poly.pdbx_strand_id
1 'polypeptide(L)'
;MSILGSMTDAVNKAKTPQAPTISTQPPPKDTSQTMAGNVSNLLNSNSLLMNSAAAKGERMAANRGLQNSTIGVESAQRAMLDAAMPIASQDTQNAFAEKQTRLQADLNFQNQSKLNQQQNQFTASQAELERGHQRGMAQLQSDLAYNNQSRLNQTQNQFTASQTALERQQQKDMANLNHQNEMNNLNAQVAANTIGKSIDFTMQITSNFDAQIATILNNSNMKAEDKTKAIQQLKASRDSEIQFMSKFMQGIPTTRQNWSSFPSLGVPSIQI
;
A
#
# COMPACT_ATOMS: atom_id res chain seq x y z
N MET A 1 -13.88 -10.93 -50.05
CA MET A 1 -13.01 -10.92 -48.84
C MET A 1 -11.59 -11.18 -49.31
N SER A 2 -10.52 -10.52 -48.89
CA SER A 2 -10.30 -9.34 -48.06
C SER A 2 -8.88 -8.85 -48.42
N ILE A 3 -8.77 -7.57 -48.78
CA ILE A 3 -7.85 -6.56 -48.24
C ILE A 3 -6.80 -7.11 -47.24
N LEU A 4 -5.50 -6.84 -47.30
CA LEU A 4 -4.81 -5.57 -47.58
C LEU A 4 -3.32 -5.88 -47.82
N GLY A 5 -2.73 -5.33 -48.88
CA GLY A 5 -1.32 -5.48 -49.22
C GLY A 5 -0.45 -4.25 -48.90
N SER A 6 0.85 -4.46 -49.08
CA SER A 6 1.89 -3.48 -49.42
C SER A 6 2.18 -2.37 -48.41
N MET A 7 3.01 -2.71 -47.41
CA MET A 7 4.03 -1.80 -46.89
C MET A 7 5.39 -2.25 -47.44
N THR A 8 5.84 -1.74 -48.58
CA THR A 8 7.29 -1.77 -48.92
C THR A 8 7.75 -0.86 -50.06
N ASP A 9 6.89 -0.30 -50.92
CA ASP A 9 7.40 0.39 -52.14
C ASP A 9 7.27 1.93 -52.16
N ALA A 10 7.24 2.60 -51.01
CA ALA A 10 7.18 4.07 -50.95
C ALA A 10 8.51 4.76 -50.58
N VAL A 11 9.65 4.07 -50.71
CA VAL A 11 10.99 4.68 -50.63
C VAL A 11 11.56 4.76 -52.04
N ASN A 12 11.36 5.91 -52.68
CA ASN A 12 12.13 6.52 -53.79
C ASN A 12 11.25 7.12 -54.88
N LYS A 13 10.75 8.33 -54.62
CA LYS A 13 10.64 9.36 -55.65
C LYS A 13 10.78 10.74 -55.01
N ALA A 14 12.03 11.11 -54.76
CA ALA A 14 12.41 12.48 -54.47
C ALA A 14 12.02 13.37 -55.67
N LYS A 15 10.92 14.11 -55.51
CA LYS A 15 10.58 15.22 -56.40
C LYS A 15 11.20 16.46 -55.79
N THR A 16 12.12 17.05 -56.55
CA THR A 16 12.89 18.26 -56.23
C THR A 16 11.99 19.38 -55.68
N PRO A 17 12.40 20.09 -54.61
CA PRO A 17 11.66 21.25 -54.11
C PRO A 17 11.79 22.40 -55.12
N GLN A 18 10.68 22.82 -55.73
CA GLN A 18 10.63 24.12 -56.41
C GLN A 18 10.63 25.21 -55.35
N ALA A 19 11.65 26.07 -55.40
CA ALA A 19 11.73 27.26 -54.55
C ALA A 19 10.50 28.15 -54.78
N PRO A 20 9.91 28.74 -53.73
CA PRO A 20 8.82 29.70 -53.87
C PRO A 20 9.32 30.89 -54.69
N THR A 21 8.71 31.12 -55.84
CA THR A 21 8.91 32.33 -56.62
C THR A 21 8.39 33.51 -55.80
N ILE A 22 9.32 34.34 -55.31
CA ILE A 22 8.98 35.60 -54.67
C ILE A 22 8.38 36.47 -55.76
N SER A 23 7.07 36.68 -55.73
CA SER A 23 6.43 37.73 -56.53
C SER A 23 7.06 39.06 -56.13
N THR A 24 7.82 39.67 -57.02
CA THR A 24 8.41 41.00 -56.85
C THR A 24 7.43 42.13 -57.14
N GLN A 25 6.13 41.81 -57.30
CA GLN A 25 5.11 42.85 -57.33
C GLN A 25 4.82 43.28 -55.89
N PRO A 26 5.05 44.57 -55.55
CA PRO A 26 4.51 45.11 -54.30
C PRO A 26 3.01 44.77 -54.27
N PRO A 27 2.43 44.36 -53.13
CA PRO A 27 0.98 44.23 -53.03
C PRO A 27 0.38 45.52 -53.60
N PRO A 28 -0.60 45.44 -54.53
CA PRO A 28 -1.21 46.64 -55.08
C PRO A 28 -1.59 47.51 -53.89
N LYS A 29 -1.02 48.72 -53.82
CA LYS A 29 -1.36 49.67 -52.76
C LYS A 29 -2.88 49.78 -52.81
N ASP A 30 -3.56 49.26 -51.78
CA ASP A 30 -5.00 49.39 -51.64
C ASP A 30 -5.28 50.86 -51.37
N THR A 31 -5.41 51.63 -52.45
CA THR A 31 -5.66 53.07 -52.40
C THR A 31 -7.11 53.36 -52.06
N SER A 32 -7.98 52.34 -51.98
CA SER A 32 -9.41 52.43 -51.72
C SER A 32 -9.77 53.07 -50.37
N GLN A 33 -8.79 53.32 -49.50
CA GLN A 33 -8.96 54.04 -48.24
C GLN A 33 -8.01 55.26 -48.11
N THR A 34 -7.47 55.72 -49.23
CA THR A 34 -6.69 56.96 -49.30
C THR A 34 -7.51 58.02 -50.00
N MET A 35 -7.21 59.28 -49.70
CA MET A 35 -7.77 60.45 -50.41
C MET A 35 -7.81 60.26 -51.93
N ALA A 36 -6.70 59.81 -52.50
CA ALA A 36 -6.57 59.64 -53.95
C ALA A 36 -7.46 58.53 -54.51
N GLY A 37 -7.58 57.40 -53.81
CA GLY A 37 -8.48 56.32 -54.25
C GLY A 37 -9.96 56.64 -54.00
N ASN A 38 -10.28 57.35 -52.91
CA ASN A 38 -11.64 57.81 -52.64
C ASN A 38 -12.11 58.86 -53.66
N VAL A 39 -11.26 59.82 -54.03
CA VAL A 39 -11.54 60.75 -55.14
C VAL A 39 -11.68 60.00 -56.47
N SER A 40 -10.80 59.04 -56.75
CA SER A 40 -10.89 58.22 -57.96
C SER A 40 -12.17 57.39 -58.03
N ASN A 41 -12.68 56.90 -56.89
CA ASN A 41 -13.93 56.17 -56.78
C ASN A 41 -15.14 57.11 -56.95
N LEU A 42 -15.08 58.32 -56.38
CA LEU A 42 -16.13 59.33 -56.51
C LEU A 42 -16.23 59.92 -57.93
N LEU A 43 -15.13 59.96 -58.67
CA LEU A 43 -15.05 60.45 -60.05
C LEU A 43 -15.11 59.33 -61.10
N ASN A 44 -15.32 58.08 -60.70
CA ASN A 44 -15.56 56.99 -61.64
C ASN A 44 -16.83 57.28 -62.45
N SER A 45 -16.82 56.96 -63.75
CA SER A 45 -17.94 57.22 -64.69
C SER A 45 -19.30 56.71 -64.21
N ASN A 46 -19.33 55.71 -63.33
CA ASN A 46 -20.58 55.15 -62.77
C ASN A 46 -20.97 55.71 -61.38
N SER A 47 -20.20 56.65 -60.82
CA SER A 47 -20.49 57.25 -59.53
C SER A 47 -21.73 58.15 -59.60
N LEU A 48 -22.55 58.14 -58.54
CA LEU A 48 -23.73 59.00 -58.43
C LEU A 48 -23.39 60.49 -58.56
N LEU A 49 -22.20 60.90 -58.10
CA LEU A 49 -21.72 62.27 -58.21
C LEU A 49 -21.40 62.63 -59.67
N MET A 50 -20.77 61.71 -60.41
CA MET A 50 -20.44 61.87 -61.83
C MET A 50 -21.69 61.86 -62.71
N ASN A 51 -22.64 60.96 -62.46
CA ASN A 51 -23.93 60.90 -63.16
C ASN A 51 -24.76 62.17 -62.94
N SER A 52 -24.79 62.68 -61.71
CA SER A 52 -25.46 63.93 -61.36
C SER A 52 -24.79 65.13 -62.04
N ALA A 53 -23.46 65.17 -62.05
CA ALA A 53 -22.71 66.26 -62.65
C ALA A 53 -22.70 66.22 -64.18
N ALA A 54 -22.71 65.05 -64.81
CA ALA A 54 -22.92 64.88 -66.25
C ALA A 54 -24.30 65.39 -66.66
N ALA A 55 -25.37 64.97 -65.97
CA ALA A 55 -26.72 65.45 -66.22
C ALA A 55 -26.86 66.97 -66.01
N LYS A 56 -26.16 67.54 -65.00
CA LYS A 56 -26.15 68.99 -64.76
C LYS A 56 -25.33 69.74 -65.80
N GLY A 57 -24.20 69.19 -66.22
CA GLY A 57 -23.32 69.73 -67.28
C GLY A 57 -24.03 69.77 -68.64
N GLU A 58 -24.73 68.69 -69.00
CA GLU A 58 -25.53 68.60 -70.22
C GLU A 58 -26.65 69.65 -70.25
N ARG A 59 -27.40 69.80 -69.15
CA ARG A 59 -28.44 70.83 -69.03
C ARG A 59 -27.88 72.25 -69.14
N MET A 60 -26.72 72.49 -68.56
CA MET A 60 -26.07 73.80 -68.56
C MET A 60 -25.42 74.13 -69.91
N ALA A 61 -24.83 73.14 -70.59
CA ALA A 61 -24.29 73.27 -71.95
C ALA A 61 -25.41 73.47 -72.98
N ALA A 62 -26.54 72.77 -72.83
CA ALA A 62 -27.74 72.95 -73.64
C ALA A 62 -28.34 74.36 -73.47
N ASN A 63 -28.47 74.84 -72.24
CA ASN A 63 -29.01 76.18 -71.96
C ASN A 63 -28.10 77.32 -72.44
N ARG A 64 -26.81 77.06 -72.69
CA ARG A 64 -25.86 78.07 -73.19
C ARG A 64 -25.55 77.94 -74.67
N GLY A 65 -26.15 76.97 -75.37
CA GLY A 65 -25.84 76.69 -76.79
C GLY A 65 -24.42 76.15 -77.02
N LEU A 66 -23.75 75.70 -75.96
CA LEU A 66 -22.34 75.28 -75.93
C LEU A 66 -22.20 73.75 -75.94
N GLN A 67 -23.18 73.03 -76.49
CA GLN A 67 -23.20 71.55 -76.53
C GLN A 67 -21.97 70.95 -77.24
N ASN A 68 -21.21 71.75 -77.99
CA ASN A 68 -20.02 71.33 -78.72
C ASN A 68 -18.72 72.04 -78.24
N SER A 69 -18.71 72.62 -77.04
CA SER A 69 -17.55 73.34 -76.51
C SER A 69 -16.87 72.60 -75.37
N THR A 70 -15.58 72.30 -75.54
CA THR A 70 -14.69 71.68 -74.56
C THR A 70 -14.64 72.41 -73.21
N ILE A 71 -14.96 73.71 -73.20
CA ILE A 71 -15.01 74.58 -72.01
C ILE A 71 -16.12 74.18 -71.01
N GLY A 72 -17.26 73.67 -71.48
CA GLY A 72 -18.36 73.22 -70.61
C GLY A 72 -18.04 71.92 -69.85
N VAL A 73 -17.25 71.05 -70.49
CA VAL A 73 -16.79 69.78 -69.90
C VAL A 73 -15.69 70.04 -68.86
N GLU A 74 -14.74 70.92 -69.17
CA GLU A 74 -13.64 71.27 -68.26
C GLU A 74 -14.14 71.96 -66.98
N SER A 75 -15.12 72.87 -67.10
CA SER A 75 -15.74 73.53 -65.94
C SER A 75 -16.57 72.59 -65.08
N ALA A 76 -17.27 71.62 -65.68
CA ALA A 76 -17.98 70.57 -64.95
C ALA A 76 -17.02 69.63 -64.22
N GLN A 77 -15.91 69.21 -64.84
CA GLN A 77 -14.88 68.39 -64.21
C GLN A 77 -14.21 69.09 -63.03
N ARG A 78 -13.93 70.39 -63.16
CA ARG A 78 -13.35 71.18 -62.06
C ARG A 78 -14.32 71.33 -60.89
N ALA A 79 -15.61 71.54 -61.16
CA ALA A 79 -16.65 71.57 -60.12
C ALA A 79 -16.88 70.19 -59.46
N MET A 80 -16.71 69.10 -60.20
CA MET A 80 -16.75 67.75 -59.66
C MET A 80 -15.55 67.43 -58.78
N LEU A 81 -14.35 67.80 -59.20
CA LEU A 81 -13.14 67.67 -58.39
C LEU A 81 -13.26 68.45 -57.08
N ASP A 82 -13.77 69.69 -57.15
CA ASP A 82 -13.99 70.55 -55.98
C ASP A 82 -15.05 69.98 -55.02
N ALA A 83 -16.10 69.34 -55.55
CA ALA A 83 -17.12 68.66 -54.74
C ALA A 83 -16.67 67.29 -54.20
N ALA A 84 -15.80 66.57 -54.92
CA ALA A 84 -15.35 65.23 -54.56
C ALA A 84 -14.23 65.23 -53.50
N MET A 85 -13.36 66.25 -53.47
CA MET A 85 -12.28 66.36 -52.48
C MET A 85 -12.76 66.39 -51.02
N PRO A 86 -13.75 67.21 -50.60
CA PRO A 86 -14.19 67.23 -49.21
C PRO A 86 -14.86 65.91 -48.80
N ILE A 87 -15.60 65.27 -49.70
CA ILE A 87 -16.24 63.97 -49.44
C ILE A 87 -15.18 62.88 -49.25
N ALA A 88 -14.20 62.81 -50.16
CA ALA A 88 -13.08 61.89 -50.03
C ALA A 88 -12.25 62.13 -48.75
N SER A 89 -12.18 63.37 -48.27
CA SER A 89 -11.52 63.71 -47.00
C SER A 89 -12.25 63.18 -45.79
N GLN A 90 -13.57 63.30 -45.77
CA GLN A 90 -14.39 62.75 -44.70
C GLN A 90 -14.33 61.22 -44.68
N ASP A 91 -14.44 60.56 -45.84
CA ASP A 91 -14.41 59.10 -45.93
C ASP A 91 -13.05 58.52 -45.54
N THR A 92 -11.96 59.18 -45.92
CA THR A 92 -10.61 58.77 -45.52
C THR A 92 -10.41 58.92 -44.01
N GLN A 93 -10.93 59.99 -43.40
CA GLN A 93 -10.88 60.18 -41.94
C GLN A 93 -11.74 59.16 -41.20
N ASN A 94 -12.94 58.86 -41.70
CA ASN A 94 -13.83 57.85 -41.14
C ASN A 94 -13.21 56.44 -41.20
N ALA A 95 -12.65 56.06 -42.36
CA ALA A 95 -11.99 54.77 -42.53
C ALA A 95 -10.75 54.61 -41.63
N PHE A 96 -9.99 55.69 -41.43
CA PHE A 96 -8.87 55.70 -40.49
C PHE A 96 -9.33 55.57 -39.03
N ALA A 97 -10.36 56.32 -38.64
CA ALA A 97 -10.95 56.23 -37.31
C ALA A 97 -11.48 54.81 -37.02
N GLU A 98 -12.20 54.20 -37.95
CA GLU A 98 -12.68 52.82 -37.83
C GLU A 98 -11.53 51.81 -37.66
N LYS A 99 -10.47 51.93 -38.47
CA LYS A 99 -9.28 51.07 -38.33
C LYS A 99 -8.63 51.23 -36.96
N GLN A 100 -8.51 52.46 -36.47
CA GLN A 100 -7.95 52.73 -35.15
C GLN A 100 -8.81 52.13 -34.03
N THR A 101 -10.13 52.28 -34.10
CA THR A 101 -11.07 51.68 -33.13
C THR A 101 -11.02 50.16 -33.16
N ARG A 102 -10.97 49.53 -34.35
CA ARG A 102 -10.88 48.07 -34.48
C ARG A 102 -9.57 47.53 -33.93
N LEU A 103 -8.44 48.20 -34.21
CA LEU A 103 -7.14 47.81 -33.65
C LEU A 103 -7.14 47.93 -32.12
N GLN A 104 -7.73 48.99 -31.58
CA GLN A 104 -7.81 49.16 -30.13
C GLN A 104 -8.72 48.12 -29.46
N ALA A 105 -9.84 47.75 -30.10
CA ALA A 105 -10.71 46.67 -29.64
C ALA A 105 -10.00 45.30 -29.67
N ASP A 106 -9.25 45.01 -30.74
CA ASP A 106 -8.49 43.76 -30.86
C ASP A 106 -7.38 43.65 -29.81
N LEU A 107 -6.62 44.74 -29.60
CA LEU A 107 -5.60 44.80 -28.55
C LEU A 107 -6.20 44.60 -27.15
N ASN A 108 -7.36 45.19 -26.88
CA ASN A 108 -8.04 45.02 -25.59
C ASN A 108 -8.51 43.57 -25.40
N PHE A 109 -9.13 42.98 -26.43
CA PHE A 109 -9.56 41.58 -26.41
C PHE A 109 -8.38 40.63 -26.20
N GLN A 110 -7.26 40.83 -26.91
CA GLN A 110 -6.05 40.01 -26.76
C GLN A 110 -5.48 40.09 -25.34
N ASN A 111 -5.38 41.30 -24.77
CA ASN A 111 -4.89 41.49 -23.41
C ASN A 111 -5.81 40.83 -22.38
N GLN A 112 -7.13 40.98 -22.52
CA GLN A 112 -8.11 40.38 -21.61
C GLN A 112 -8.11 38.85 -21.71
N SER A 113 -8.00 38.30 -22.92
CA SER A 113 -7.88 36.84 -23.14
C SER A 113 -6.62 36.27 -22.49
N LYS A 114 -5.47 36.93 -22.68
CA LYS A 114 -4.20 36.52 -22.07
C LYS A 114 -4.26 36.58 -20.55
N LEU A 115 -4.87 37.62 -19.98
CA LEU A 115 -5.06 37.74 -18.53
C LEU A 115 -5.94 36.61 -17.99
N ASN A 116 -7.07 36.32 -18.64
CA ASN A 116 -7.96 35.22 -18.25
C ASN A 116 -7.25 33.85 -18.33
N GLN A 117 -6.43 33.62 -19.36
CA GLN A 117 -5.64 32.39 -19.45
C GLN A 117 -4.65 32.25 -18.30
N GLN A 118 -3.94 33.33 -17.95
CA GLN A 118 -3.00 33.34 -16.82
C GLN A 118 -3.72 33.12 -15.49
N GLN A 119 -4.87 33.75 -15.27
CA GLN A 119 -5.70 33.56 -14.07
C GLN A 119 -6.16 32.10 -13.94
N ASN A 120 -6.62 31.50 -15.04
CA ASN A 120 -7.07 30.11 -15.06
C ASN A 120 -5.91 29.14 -14.80
N GLN A 121 -4.74 29.38 -15.40
CA GLN A 121 -3.54 28.56 -15.16
C GLN A 121 -3.07 28.65 -13.71
N PHE A 122 -3.06 29.84 -13.12
CA PHE A 122 -2.71 30.03 -11.72
C PHE A 122 -3.67 29.29 -10.79
N THR A 123 -4.98 29.44 -11.01
CA THR A 123 -6.01 28.77 -10.22
C THR A 123 -5.91 27.25 -10.34
N ALA A 124 -5.64 26.73 -11.55
CA ALA A 124 -5.42 25.32 -11.78
C ALA A 124 -4.18 24.80 -11.03
N SER A 125 -3.07 25.55 -11.05
CA SER A 125 -1.84 25.16 -10.34
C SER A 125 -2.01 25.12 -8.83
N GLN A 126 -2.73 26.09 -8.25
CA GLN A 126 -3.11 26.10 -6.84
C GLN A 126 -3.95 24.87 -6.48
N ALA A 127 -4.96 24.56 -7.29
CA ALA A 127 -5.81 23.39 -7.06
C ALA A 127 -5.02 22.07 -7.20
N GLU A 128 -4.04 21.99 -8.10
CA GLU A 128 -3.14 20.83 -8.25
C GLU A 128 -2.30 20.60 -7.00
N LEU A 129 -1.67 21.66 -6.49
CA LEU A 129 -0.87 21.63 -5.27
C LEU A 129 -1.71 21.21 -4.06
N GLU A 130 -2.90 21.78 -3.93
CA GLU A 130 -3.80 21.44 -2.82
C GLU A 130 -4.27 19.99 -2.88
N ARG A 131 -4.66 19.48 -4.07
CA ARG A 131 -4.95 18.05 -4.25
C ARG A 131 -3.73 17.18 -3.98
N GLY A 132 -2.53 17.62 -4.34
CA GLY A 132 -1.27 16.95 -4.03
C GLY A 132 -1.06 16.81 -2.52
N HIS A 133 -1.22 17.91 -1.79
CA HIS A 133 -1.10 17.94 -0.34
C HIS A 133 -2.16 17.07 0.35
N GLN A 134 -3.43 17.18 -0.06
CA GLN A 134 -4.52 16.36 0.48
C GLN A 134 -4.28 14.86 0.25
N ARG A 135 -3.81 14.47 -0.95
CA ARG A 135 -3.44 13.07 -1.24
C ARG A 135 -2.25 12.62 -0.40
N GLY A 136 -1.21 13.44 -0.27
CA GLY A 136 -0.04 13.12 0.56
C GLY A 136 -0.40 12.91 2.03
N MET A 137 -1.27 13.77 2.58
CA MET A 137 -1.77 13.63 3.95
C MET A 137 -2.63 12.38 4.14
N ALA A 138 -3.54 12.10 3.20
CA ALA A 138 -4.37 10.90 3.25
C ALA A 138 -3.51 9.63 3.18
N GLN A 139 -2.48 9.61 2.32
CA GLN A 139 -1.56 8.50 2.19
C GLN A 139 -0.73 8.32 3.47
N LEU A 140 -0.15 9.40 4.01
CA LEU A 140 0.60 9.34 5.26
C LEU A 140 -0.26 8.83 6.43
N GLN A 141 -1.51 9.28 6.51
CA GLN A 141 -2.44 8.81 7.54
C GLN A 141 -2.76 7.32 7.39
N SER A 142 -2.95 6.84 6.16
CA SER A 142 -3.13 5.42 5.86
C SER A 142 -1.89 4.61 6.24
N ASP A 143 -0.70 5.08 5.87
CA ASP A 143 0.57 4.38 6.16
C ASP A 143 0.86 4.31 7.65
N LEU A 144 0.56 5.39 8.39
CA LEU A 144 0.65 5.42 9.85
C LEU A 144 -0.34 4.47 10.50
N ALA A 145 -1.59 4.43 10.04
CA ALA A 145 -2.61 3.53 10.56
C ALA A 145 -2.20 2.06 10.31
N TYR A 146 -1.76 1.74 9.10
CA TYR A 146 -1.29 0.40 8.75
C TYR A 146 -0.07 -0.03 9.57
N ASN A 147 0.95 0.84 9.70
CA ASN A 147 2.14 0.54 10.50
C ASN A 147 1.81 0.32 11.98
N ASN A 148 0.96 1.17 12.56
CA ASN A 148 0.55 1.00 13.96
C ASN A 148 -0.25 -0.29 14.17
N GLN A 149 -1.17 -0.61 13.26
CA GLN A 149 -1.94 -1.85 13.33
C GLN A 149 -1.07 -3.09 13.16
N SER A 150 -0.09 -3.04 12.25
CA SER A 150 0.88 -4.12 12.02
C SER A 150 1.76 -4.35 13.26
N ARG A 151 2.33 -3.28 13.83
CA ARG A 151 3.09 -3.35 15.10
C ARG A 151 2.25 -3.93 16.23
N LEU A 152 1.01 -3.46 16.39
CA LEU A 152 0.12 -3.94 17.43
C LEU A 152 -0.16 -5.44 17.28
N ASN A 153 -0.47 -5.90 16.07
CA ASN A 153 -0.67 -7.32 15.79
C ASN A 153 0.58 -8.16 16.07
N GLN A 154 1.77 -7.67 15.68
CA GLN A 154 3.03 -8.36 15.98
C GLN A 154 3.29 -8.46 17.48
N THR A 155 3.09 -7.37 18.22
CA THR A 155 3.25 -7.36 19.68
C THR A 155 2.24 -8.28 20.36
N GLN A 156 0.98 -8.26 19.94
CA GLN A 156 -0.06 -9.14 20.48
C GLN A 156 0.25 -10.62 20.24
N ASN A 157 0.70 -10.97 19.03
CA ASN A 157 1.08 -12.34 18.69
C ASN A 157 2.29 -12.82 19.50
N GLN A 158 3.31 -11.97 19.64
CA GLN A 158 4.49 -12.29 20.45
C GLN A 158 4.15 -12.48 21.93
N PHE A 159 3.31 -11.61 22.49
CA PHE A 159 2.85 -11.73 23.88
C PHE A 159 2.00 -12.98 24.11
N THR A 160 1.09 -13.29 23.18
CA THR A 160 0.27 -14.50 23.28
C THR A 160 1.16 -15.75 23.20
N ALA A 161 2.13 -15.78 22.27
CA ALA A 161 3.07 -16.89 22.15
C ALA A 161 3.94 -17.08 23.39
N SER A 162 4.40 -15.99 24.03
CA SER A 162 5.20 -16.06 25.25
C SER A 162 4.37 -16.54 26.44
N GLN A 163 3.11 -16.09 26.56
CA GLN A 163 2.19 -16.57 27.58
C GLN A 163 1.93 -18.08 27.43
N THR A 164 1.57 -18.56 26.23
CA THR A 164 1.33 -19.98 26.01
C THR A 164 2.60 -20.82 26.23
N ALA A 165 3.79 -20.29 25.91
CA ALA A 165 5.04 -20.97 26.22
C ALA A 165 5.27 -21.13 27.72
N LEU A 166 5.00 -20.07 28.50
CA LEU A 166 5.09 -20.11 29.96
C LEU A 166 4.08 -21.07 30.57
N GLU A 167 2.83 -21.06 30.10
CA GLU A 167 1.79 -21.98 30.56
C GLU A 167 2.17 -23.44 30.31
N ARG A 168 2.70 -23.78 29.12
CA ARG A 168 3.19 -25.13 28.83
C ARG A 168 4.36 -25.52 29.73
N GLN A 169 5.24 -24.57 30.05
CA GLN A 169 6.35 -24.81 30.98
C GLN A 169 5.83 -25.12 32.38
N GLN A 170 4.92 -24.30 32.90
CA GLN A 170 4.28 -24.52 34.19
C GLN A 170 3.52 -25.86 34.24
N GLN A 171 2.82 -26.22 33.16
CA GLN A 171 2.12 -27.50 33.07
C GLN A 171 3.10 -28.68 33.11
N LYS A 172 4.24 -28.59 32.42
CA LYS A 172 5.30 -29.61 32.48
C LYS A 172 5.91 -29.70 33.87
N ASP A 173 6.22 -28.57 34.49
CA ASP A 173 6.82 -28.53 35.82
C ASP A 173 5.87 -29.13 36.87
N MET A 174 4.58 -28.82 36.78
CA MET A 174 3.55 -29.43 37.63
C MET A 174 3.39 -30.92 37.38
N ALA A 175 3.39 -31.36 36.11
CA ALA A 175 3.32 -32.78 35.78
C ALA A 175 4.54 -33.54 36.31
N ASN A 176 5.74 -32.98 36.17
CA ASN A 176 6.98 -33.53 36.71
C ASN A 176 6.96 -33.61 38.23
N LEU A 177 6.48 -32.56 38.90
CA LEU A 177 6.36 -32.54 40.36
C LEU A 177 5.33 -33.57 40.85
N ASN A 178 4.18 -33.68 40.19
CA ASN A 178 3.17 -34.68 40.49
C ASN A 178 3.71 -36.09 40.31
N HIS A 179 4.40 -36.36 39.20
CA HIS A 179 5.05 -37.64 38.96
C HIS A 179 6.11 -37.95 40.01
N GLN A 180 6.93 -36.97 40.40
CA GLN A 180 7.93 -37.14 41.45
C GLN A 180 7.28 -37.46 42.80
N ASN A 181 6.19 -36.78 43.16
CA ASN A 181 5.44 -37.06 44.38
C ASN A 181 4.79 -38.45 44.35
N GLU A 182 4.23 -38.85 43.22
CA GLU A 182 3.64 -40.18 43.03
C GLU A 182 4.71 -41.27 43.17
N MET A 183 5.88 -41.10 42.54
CA MET A 183 7.00 -42.02 42.67
C MET A 183 7.52 -42.10 44.11
N ASN A 184 7.62 -40.97 44.82
CA ASN A 184 8.00 -40.97 46.23
C ASN A 184 7.00 -41.73 47.09
N ASN A 185 5.70 -41.56 46.83
CA ASN A 185 4.64 -42.27 47.54
C ASN A 185 4.67 -43.79 47.25
N LEU A 186 4.81 -44.18 45.98
CA LEU A 186 4.95 -45.57 45.57
C LEU A 186 6.19 -46.22 46.21
N ASN A 187 7.31 -45.51 46.24
CA ASN A 187 8.53 -45.98 46.91
C ASN A 187 8.32 -46.25 48.38
N ALA A 188 7.69 -45.31 49.09
CA ALA A 188 7.35 -45.46 50.50
C ALA A 188 6.39 -46.64 50.73
N GLN A 189 5.37 -46.80 49.88
CA GLN A 189 4.41 -47.91 49.97
C GLN A 189 5.06 -49.28 49.74
N VAL A 190 5.92 -49.41 48.74
CA VAL A 190 6.62 -50.69 48.46
C VAL A 190 7.56 -51.03 49.62
N ALA A 191 8.25 -50.03 50.18
CA ALA A 191 9.10 -50.24 51.34
C ALA A 191 8.30 -50.64 52.58
N ALA A 192 7.22 -49.92 52.89
CA ALA A 192 6.33 -50.25 53.99
C ALA A 192 5.72 -51.65 53.84
N ASN A 193 5.30 -52.06 52.64
CA ASN A 193 4.78 -53.40 52.37
C ASN A 193 5.86 -54.48 52.56
N THR A 194 7.09 -54.23 52.11
CA THR A 194 8.20 -55.18 52.28
C THR A 194 8.53 -55.35 53.77
N ILE A 195 8.61 -54.24 54.51
CA ILE A 195 8.84 -54.24 55.95
C ILE A 195 7.67 -54.90 56.70
N GLY A 196 6.42 -54.63 56.31
CA GLY A 196 5.24 -55.27 56.90
C GLY A 196 5.30 -56.80 56.76
N LYS A 197 5.65 -57.31 55.58
CA LYS A 197 5.82 -58.75 55.36
C LYS A 197 6.92 -59.37 56.21
N SER A 198 8.01 -58.65 56.50
CA SER A 198 9.07 -59.17 57.37
C SER A 198 8.64 -59.24 58.83
N ILE A 199 7.84 -58.27 59.28
CA ILE A 199 7.19 -58.30 60.60
C ILE A 199 6.22 -59.47 60.67
N ASP A 200 5.36 -59.66 59.66
CA ASP A 200 4.41 -60.78 59.59
C ASP A 200 5.12 -62.14 59.69
N PHE A 201 6.21 -62.33 58.95
CA PHE A 201 7.00 -63.57 59.01
C PHE A 201 7.61 -63.78 60.40
N THR A 202 8.15 -62.72 61.02
CA THR A 202 8.70 -62.80 62.38
C THR A 202 7.62 -63.15 63.42
N MET A 203 6.42 -62.61 63.27
CA MET A 203 5.27 -62.96 64.11
C MET A 203 4.85 -64.42 63.91
N GLN A 204 4.86 -64.94 62.67
CA GLN A 204 4.58 -66.35 62.38
C GLN A 204 5.60 -67.30 63.04
N ILE A 205 6.90 -67.00 62.94
CA ILE A 205 7.94 -67.78 63.62
C ILE A 205 7.67 -67.83 65.13
N THR A 206 7.39 -66.66 65.73
CA THR A 206 7.16 -66.55 67.18
C THR A 206 5.91 -67.31 67.61
N SER A 207 4.80 -67.15 66.88
CA SER A 207 3.55 -67.86 67.15
C SER A 207 3.70 -69.38 67.01
N ASN A 208 4.40 -69.86 65.99
CA ASN A 208 4.69 -71.28 65.80
C ASN A 208 5.56 -71.83 66.93
N PHE A 209 6.55 -71.06 67.37
CA PHE A 209 7.41 -71.41 68.50
C PHE A 209 6.61 -71.54 69.81
N ASP A 210 5.73 -70.58 70.10
CA ASP A 210 4.87 -70.63 71.29
C ASP A 210 3.93 -71.84 71.27
N ALA A 211 3.34 -72.16 70.11
CA ALA A 211 2.49 -73.33 69.93
C ALA A 211 3.24 -74.66 70.12
N GLN A 212 4.48 -74.75 69.60
CA GLN A 212 5.32 -75.94 69.77
C GLN A 212 5.77 -76.12 71.23
N ILE A 213 6.10 -75.03 71.94
CA ILE A 213 6.39 -75.08 73.39
C ILE A 213 5.19 -75.60 74.15
N ALA A 214 3.98 -75.06 73.90
CA ALA A 214 2.76 -75.51 74.57
C ALA A 214 2.52 -77.02 74.34
N THR A 215 2.76 -77.51 73.13
CA THR A 215 2.65 -78.93 72.77
C THR A 215 3.63 -79.80 73.57
N ILE A 216 4.90 -79.38 73.69
CA ILE A 216 5.92 -80.12 74.47
C ILE A 216 5.56 -80.13 75.96
N LEU A 217 5.12 -79.00 76.51
CA LEU A 217 4.77 -78.89 77.93
C LEU A 217 3.58 -79.77 78.28
N ASN A 218 2.56 -79.82 77.42
CA ASN A 218 1.35 -80.62 77.61
C ASN A 218 1.53 -82.12 77.31
N ASN A 219 2.65 -82.54 76.71
CA ASN A 219 2.90 -83.95 76.42
C ASN A 219 3.13 -84.74 77.71
N SER A 220 2.19 -85.63 78.05
CA SER A 220 2.24 -86.47 79.27
C SER A 220 3.28 -87.58 79.22
N ASN A 221 3.75 -87.95 78.02
CA ASN A 221 4.66 -89.08 77.80
C ASN A 221 6.15 -88.68 77.80
N MET A 222 6.47 -87.38 77.87
CA MET A 222 7.85 -86.89 77.91
C MET A 222 8.33 -86.65 79.35
N LYS A 223 9.57 -87.07 79.64
CA LYS A 223 10.26 -86.74 80.91
C LYS A 223 10.65 -85.26 80.96
N ALA A 224 10.75 -84.69 82.16
CA ALA A 224 11.07 -83.27 82.37
C ALA A 224 12.41 -82.83 81.75
N GLU A 225 13.44 -83.69 81.82
CA GLU A 225 14.74 -83.44 81.20
C GLU A 225 14.64 -83.38 79.67
N ASP A 226 13.88 -84.30 79.07
CA ASP A 226 13.69 -84.36 77.62
C ASP A 226 12.87 -83.16 77.11
N LYS A 227 11.87 -82.71 77.88
CA LYS A 227 11.13 -81.46 77.61
C LYS A 227 12.07 -80.25 77.58
N THR A 228 12.97 -80.17 78.55
CA THR A 228 13.95 -79.06 78.63
C THR A 228 14.89 -79.05 77.44
N LYS A 229 15.42 -80.22 77.03
CA LYS A 229 16.27 -80.35 75.83
C LYS A 229 15.52 -79.99 74.55
N ALA A 230 14.28 -80.46 74.39
CA ALA A 230 13.46 -80.15 73.22
C ALA A 230 13.16 -78.64 73.11
N ILE A 231 12.82 -77.97 74.23
CA ILE A 231 12.60 -76.51 74.26
C ILE A 231 13.91 -75.76 73.91
N GLN A 232 15.07 -76.21 74.40
CA GLN A 232 16.36 -75.61 74.04
C GLN A 232 16.67 -75.74 72.55
N GLN A 233 16.41 -76.90 71.95
CA GLN A 233 16.58 -77.11 70.51
C GLN A 233 15.64 -76.23 69.68
N LEU A 234 14.37 -76.14 70.07
CA LEU A 234 13.42 -75.23 69.42
C LEU A 234 13.85 -73.77 69.53
N LYS A 235 14.38 -73.35 70.68
CA LYS A 235 14.88 -71.99 70.87
C LYS A 235 16.03 -71.70 69.91
N ALA A 236 16.99 -72.61 69.82
CA ALA A 236 18.12 -72.47 68.89
C ALA A 236 17.65 -72.42 67.42
N SER A 237 16.66 -73.24 67.05
CA SER A 237 16.07 -73.23 65.70
C SER A 237 15.39 -71.90 65.40
N ARG A 238 14.54 -71.40 66.32
CA ARG A 238 13.85 -70.11 66.18
C ARG A 238 14.83 -68.95 66.07
N ASP A 239 15.88 -68.92 66.89
CA ASP A 239 16.89 -67.88 66.84
C ASP A 239 17.65 -67.88 65.50
N SER A 240 17.94 -69.07 64.96
CA SER A 240 18.55 -69.21 63.64
C SER A 240 17.64 -68.70 62.52
N GLU A 241 16.34 -68.99 62.57
CA GLU A 241 15.37 -68.55 61.57
C GLU A 241 15.15 -67.03 61.59
N ILE A 242 15.07 -66.43 62.78
CA ILE A 242 15.01 -64.96 62.94
C ILE A 242 16.29 -64.30 62.41
N GLN A 243 17.47 -64.87 62.71
CA GLN A 243 18.74 -64.33 62.21
C GLN A 243 18.85 -64.43 60.68
N PHE A 244 18.41 -65.54 60.10
CA PHE A 244 18.34 -65.70 58.65
C PHE A 244 17.43 -64.63 58.03
N MET A 245 16.21 -64.48 58.56
CA MET A 245 15.26 -63.51 58.04
C MET A 245 15.77 -62.07 58.14
N SER A 246 16.38 -61.70 59.27
CA SER A 246 16.98 -60.38 59.46
C SER A 246 18.04 -60.09 58.40
N LYS A 247 18.96 -61.03 58.14
CA LYS A 247 19.98 -60.90 57.10
C LYS A 247 19.40 -60.85 55.69
N PHE A 248 18.42 -61.71 55.40
CA PHE A 248 17.75 -61.76 54.11
C PHE A 248 17.06 -60.43 53.81
N MET A 249 16.28 -59.91 54.75
CA MET A 249 15.54 -58.66 54.59
C MET A 249 16.47 -57.44 54.46
N GLN A 250 17.58 -57.40 55.22
CA GLN A 250 18.61 -56.36 55.04
C GLN A 250 19.22 -56.35 53.62
N GLY A 251 19.17 -57.49 52.91
CA GLY A 251 19.65 -57.62 51.54
C GLY A 251 18.64 -57.22 50.46
N ILE A 252 17.35 -57.09 50.77
CA ILE A 252 16.33 -56.72 49.77
C ILE A 252 16.34 -55.20 49.57
N PRO A 253 16.57 -54.69 48.35
CA PRO A 253 16.64 -53.24 48.08
C PRO A 253 15.40 -52.48 48.55
N THR A 254 14.20 -53.06 48.36
CA THR A 254 12.92 -52.44 48.71
C THR A 254 12.72 -52.18 50.20
N THR A 255 13.56 -52.73 51.08
CA THR A 255 13.54 -52.35 52.51
C THR A 255 14.07 -50.94 52.77
N ARG A 256 14.66 -50.29 51.75
CA ARG A 256 15.12 -48.90 51.80
C ARG A 256 14.10 -47.96 51.14
N GLN A 257 13.94 -46.75 51.66
CA GLN A 257 12.99 -45.76 51.12
C GLN A 257 13.30 -45.28 49.70
N ASN A 258 14.54 -45.40 49.23
CA ASN A 258 15.01 -44.93 47.93
C ASN A 258 15.40 -46.09 46.98
N TRP A 259 14.78 -47.25 47.14
CA TRP A 259 15.15 -48.45 46.41
C TRP A 259 15.05 -48.33 44.88
N SER A 260 14.19 -47.44 44.37
CA SER A 260 14.00 -47.21 42.93
C SER A 260 15.03 -46.25 42.33
N SER A 261 15.87 -45.62 43.14
CA SER A 261 16.91 -44.70 42.67
C SER A 261 18.08 -45.51 42.12
N PHE A 262 17.97 -45.93 40.85
CA PHE A 262 19.14 -46.41 40.11
C PHE A 262 20.10 -45.24 39.89
N PRO A 263 21.40 -45.37 40.17
CA PRO A 263 22.37 -44.40 39.67
C PRO A 263 22.21 -44.36 38.14
N SER A 264 22.08 -43.17 37.55
CA SER A 264 22.06 -43.06 36.09
C SER A 264 23.34 -43.71 35.58
N LEU A 265 23.23 -44.87 34.93
CA LEU A 265 24.33 -45.41 34.15
C LEU A 265 24.58 -44.35 33.09
N GLY A 266 25.63 -43.55 33.30
CA GLY A 266 25.95 -42.42 32.44
C GLY A 266 25.88 -42.88 30.99
N VAL A 267 25.02 -42.24 30.19
CA VAL A 267 24.96 -42.53 28.77
C VAL A 267 26.38 -42.36 28.21
N PRO A 268 26.98 -43.37 27.57
CA PRO A 268 28.32 -43.23 27.02
C PRO A 268 28.30 -42.08 26.03
N SER A 269 29.07 -41.03 26.32
CA SER A 269 29.28 -39.92 25.40
C SER A 269 30.03 -40.46 24.20
N ILE A 270 29.34 -40.63 23.07
CA ILE A 270 30.00 -40.83 21.79
C ILE A 270 30.60 -39.48 21.42
N GLN A 271 31.93 -39.35 21.57
CA GLN A 271 32.67 -38.27 20.94
C GLN A 271 32.58 -38.50 19.42
N ILE A 272 31.91 -37.58 18.72
CA ILE A 272 31.93 -37.46 17.25
C ILE A 272 32.91 -36.34 16.91
#